data_AF-A0A829BP51-F1
#
_entry.id   AF-A0A829BP51-F1
#
_cell.length_a   1.000
_cell.length_b   1.000
_cell.length_c   1.000
_cell.angle_alpha   90.00
_cell.angle_beta   90.00
_cell.angle_gamma   90.00
#
_symmetry.space_group_name_H-M   'P 1'
#
loop_
_entity.id
_entity.type
_entity.pdbx_description
1 polymer ?
#
loop_
_entity_poly.entity_id
_entity_poly.type
_entity_poly.pdbx_seq_one_letter_code
_entity_poly.pdbx_strand_id
1 'polypeptide(L)'
;MLEKVERLITEINRIHLEYSKDYFETGKVEKVNLKHTFAKVPTQAILAYRLNLHEAINDYLMKANLQDIAYVYRVKTSESILDKINRFSERKEGYPVNSVLNDIFGARIILSSNEISQVMEHLDDWQEKYGLKNWYLRDKDGYVGIHIYFKNKSNFYYPWELQIWDEKDVDGNIASHIKYKREFVDAQKKGS
;
A
#
# COMPACT_ATOMS: atom_id res chain seq x y z
N MET A 1 -12.49 -15.42 11.97
CA MET A 1 -11.64 -14.26 11.62
C MET A 1 -10.88 -14.45 10.32
N LEU A 2 -10.30 -15.62 10.06
CA LEU A 2 -9.65 -15.95 8.78
C LEU A 2 -10.49 -15.56 7.54
N GLU A 3 -11.78 -15.94 7.52
CA GLU A 3 -12.70 -15.56 6.43
C GLU A 3 -12.83 -14.03 6.25
N LYS A 4 -12.72 -13.25 7.33
CA LYS A 4 -12.75 -11.78 7.26
C LYS A 4 -11.47 -11.23 6.65
N VAL A 5 -10.31 -11.78 7.02
CA VAL A 5 -9.02 -11.39 6.42
C VAL A 5 -9.00 -11.76 4.93
N GLU A 6 -9.46 -12.96 4.59
CA GLU A 6 -9.60 -13.41 3.21
C GLU A 6 -10.55 -12.51 2.42
N ARG A 7 -11.71 -12.13 3.00
CA ARG A 7 -12.65 -11.18 2.39
C ARG A 7 -12.04 -9.79 2.22
N LEU A 8 -11.23 -9.32 3.18
CA LEU A 8 -10.51 -8.05 3.05
C LEU A 8 -9.49 -8.10 1.89
N ILE A 9 -8.74 -9.19 1.78
CA ILE A 9 -7.78 -9.41 0.68
C ILE A 9 -8.50 -9.42 -0.68
N THR A 10 -9.61 -10.15 -0.79
CA THR A 10 -10.36 -10.25 -2.06
C THR A 10 -10.99 -8.92 -2.46
N GLU A 11 -11.59 -8.20 -1.51
CA GLU A 11 -12.16 -6.87 -1.79
C GLU A 11 -11.10 -5.84 -2.14
N ILE A 12 -9.94 -5.82 -1.46
CA ILE A 12 -8.82 -4.94 -1.83
C ILE A 12 -8.36 -5.24 -3.26
N ASN A 13 -8.22 -6.52 -3.63
CA ASN A 13 -7.84 -6.90 -5.00
C ASN A 13 -8.88 -6.49 -6.03
N ARG A 14 -10.16 -6.71 -5.74
CA ARG A 14 -11.29 -6.33 -6.62
C ARG A 14 -11.31 -4.83 -6.85
N ILE A 15 -11.28 -4.05 -5.77
CA ILE A 15 -11.28 -2.58 -5.83
C ILE A 15 -10.03 -2.07 -6.56
N HIS A 16 -8.85 -2.64 -6.29
CA HIS A 16 -7.62 -2.27 -6.99
C HIS A 16 -7.74 -2.48 -8.50
N LEU A 17 -8.38 -3.57 -8.93
CA LEU A 17 -8.60 -3.86 -10.34
C LEU A 17 -9.63 -2.92 -10.96
N GLU A 18 -10.79 -2.75 -10.32
CA GLU A 18 -11.88 -1.88 -10.79
C GLU A 18 -11.39 -0.43 -10.93
N TYR A 19 -10.80 0.12 -9.88
CA TYR A 19 -10.24 1.47 -9.92
C TYR A 19 -9.19 1.62 -11.02
N SER A 20 -8.29 0.64 -11.19
CA SER A 20 -7.26 0.70 -12.23
C SER A 20 -7.86 0.67 -13.64
N LYS A 21 -8.94 -0.09 -13.85
CA LYS A 21 -9.68 -0.08 -15.12
C LYS A 21 -10.33 1.27 -15.36
N ASP A 22 -11.08 1.79 -14.39
CA ASP A 22 -11.79 3.06 -14.51
C ASP A 22 -10.82 4.22 -14.78
N TYR A 23 -9.68 4.25 -14.08
CA TYR A 23 -8.69 5.30 -14.22
C TYR A 23 -7.95 5.25 -15.57
N PHE A 24 -7.53 4.06 -16.04
CA PHE A 24 -6.68 3.95 -17.23
C PHE A 24 -7.40 3.55 -18.53
N GLU A 25 -8.54 2.87 -18.46
CA GLU A 25 -9.21 2.30 -19.64
C GLU A 25 -10.26 3.24 -20.25
N THR A 26 -10.49 4.40 -19.65
CA THR A 26 -11.29 5.49 -20.26
C THR A 26 -10.55 6.22 -21.38
N GLY A 27 -9.27 5.88 -21.64
CA GLY A 27 -8.43 6.48 -22.69
C GLY A 27 -7.98 7.91 -22.41
N LYS A 28 -8.35 8.47 -21.26
CA LYS A 28 -8.03 9.86 -20.85
C LYS A 28 -6.66 9.98 -20.18
N VAL A 29 -6.10 8.86 -19.71
CA VAL A 29 -4.84 8.83 -18.97
C VAL A 29 -3.88 7.83 -19.60
N GLU A 30 -2.68 8.28 -19.90
CA GLU A 30 -1.62 7.42 -20.44
C GLU A 30 -1.12 6.42 -19.37
N LYS A 31 -0.99 5.15 -19.77
CA LYS A 31 -0.43 4.11 -18.92
C LYS A 31 1.10 4.23 -18.91
N VAL A 32 1.68 4.42 -17.72
CA VAL A 32 3.13 4.46 -17.55
C VAL A 32 3.63 3.13 -16.97
N ASN A 33 4.68 2.56 -17.57
CA ASN A 33 5.26 1.31 -17.09
C ASN A 33 6.12 1.55 -15.83
N LEU A 34 5.62 1.10 -14.67
CA LEU A 34 6.21 1.31 -13.35
C LEU A 34 7.39 0.38 -13.05
N LYS A 35 7.78 -0.52 -13.98
CA LYS A 35 9.07 -1.22 -13.91
C LYS A 35 10.25 -0.30 -14.20
N HIS A 36 10.00 0.86 -14.80
CA HIS A 36 11.04 1.87 -15.00
C HIS A 36 11.32 2.66 -13.71
N THR A 37 12.43 3.39 -13.71
CA THR A 37 12.84 4.28 -12.61
C THR A 37 12.14 5.64 -12.72
N PHE A 38 12.24 6.47 -11.67
CA PHE A 38 11.68 7.83 -11.68
C PHE A 38 12.24 8.76 -12.77
N ALA A 39 13.39 8.43 -13.37
CA ALA A 39 13.90 9.15 -14.53
C ALA A 39 13.01 9.01 -15.78
N LYS A 40 12.21 7.93 -15.87
CA LYS A 40 11.32 7.64 -17.00
C LYS A 40 9.83 7.73 -16.64
N VAL A 41 9.49 7.70 -15.36
CA VAL A 41 8.11 7.78 -14.89
C VAL A 41 7.83 9.21 -14.44
N PRO A 42 6.95 9.97 -15.12
CA PRO A 42 6.70 11.37 -14.78
C PRO A 42 6.09 11.52 -13.38
N THR A 43 6.69 12.37 -12.54
CA THR A 43 6.17 12.72 -11.21
C THR A 43 4.72 13.20 -11.26
N GLN A 44 4.37 14.01 -12.26
CA GLN A 44 3.00 14.51 -12.42
C GLN A 44 1.98 13.39 -12.65
N ALA A 45 2.35 12.32 -13.37
CA ALA A 45 1.49 11.16 -13.58
C ALA A 45 1.24 10.39 -12.28
N ILE A 46 2.27 10.28 -11.42
CA ILE A 46 2.15 9.67 -10.08
C ILE A 46 1.21 10.49 -9.20
N LEU A 47 1.41 11.81 -9.14
CA LEU A 47 0.60 12.71 -8.32
C LEU A 47 -0.86 12.77 -8.78
N ALA A 48 -1.09 12.78 -10.10
CA ALA A 48 -2.44 12.72 -10.67
C ALA A 48 -3.17 11.41 -10.30
N TYR A 49 -2.48 10.26 -10.43
CA TYR A 49 -3.03 8.96 -10.00
C TYR A 49 -3.37 8.98 -8.51
N ARG A 50 -2.46 9.48 -7.67
CA ARG A 50 -2.69 9.60 -6.22
C ARG A 50 -3.89 10.47 -5.90
N LEU A 51 -4.02 11.63 -6.55
CA LEU A 51 -5.12 12.55 -6.32
C LEU A 51 -6.45 11.91 -6.68
N ASN A 52 -6.55 11.33 -7.88
CA ASN A 52 -7.79 10.67 -8.30
C ASN A 52 -8.16 9.50 -7.37
N LEU A 53 -7.17 8.71 -6.95
CA LEU A 53 -7.39 7.62 -5.99
C LEU A 53 -7.90 8.15 -4.66
N HIS A 54 -7.33 9.26 -4.16
CA HIS A 54 -7.77 9.88 -2.92
C HIS A 54 -9.23 10.33 -2.97
N GLU A 55 -9.65 10.95 -4.08
CA GLU A 55 -11.02 11.42 -4.26
C GLU A 55 -12.01 10.27 -4.42
N ALA A 56 -11.63 9.20 -5.13
CA ALA A 56 -12.58 8.15 -5.54
C ALA A 56 -12.63 6.93 -4.61
N ILE A 57 -11.58 6.65 -3.81
CA ILE A 57 -11.46 5.36 -3.10
C ILE A 57 -12.64 5.06 -2.17
N ASN A 58 -13.23 6.09 -1.56
CA ASN A 58 -14.35 5.94 -0.64
C ASN A 58 -15.59 5.37 -1.34
N ASP A 59 -15.84 5.72 -2.61
CA ASP A 59 -16.98 5.24 -3.38
C ASP A 59 -16.89 3.73 -3.65
N TYR A 60 -15.67 3.22 -3.86
CA TYR A 60 -15.42 1.78 -4.00
C TYR A 60 -15.59 1.07 -2.65
N LEU A 61 -15.04 1.63 -1.57
CA LEU A 61 -15.13 1.05 -0.23
C LEU A 61 -16.57 1.02 0.29
N MET A 62 -17.41 1.99 -0.05
CA MET A 62 -18.85 2.00 0.30
C MET A 62 -19.61 0.82 -0.31
N LYS A 63 -19.19 0.34 -1.49
CA LYS A 63 -19.79 -0.80 -2.18
C LYS A 63 -19.14 -2.13 -1.78
N ALA A 64 -18.07 -2.09 -0.98
CA ALA A 64 -17.33 -3.27 -0.59
C ALA A 64 -18.04 -4.05 0.53
N ASN A 65 -17.88 -5.37 0.56
CA ASN A 65 -18.45 -6.22 1.61
C ASN A 65 -17.53 -6.27 2.85
N LEU A 66 -17.33 -5.12 3.50
CA LEU A 66 -16.34 -4.92 4.57
C LEU A 66 -16.93 -4.29 5.86
N GLN A 67 -18.26 -4.14 5.96
CA GLN A 67 -18.93 -3.38 7.01
C GLN A 67 -18.69 -3.94 8.43
N ASP A 68 -18.45 -5.24 8.55
CA ASP A 68 -18.19 -5.97 9.79
C ASP A 68 -16.70 -6.22 10.05
N ILE A 69 -15.82 -5.57 9.29
CA ILE A 69 -14.36 -5.68 9.42
C ILE A 69 -13.82 -4.34 9.91
N ALA A 70 -13.22 -4.33 11.09
CA ALA A 70 -12.53 -3.15 11.61
C ALA A 70 -11.15 -3.02 10.94
N TYR A 71 -11.02 -2.07 10.03
CA TYR A 71 -9.73 -1.73 9.41
C TYR A 71 -9.63 -0.21 9.24
N VAL A 72 -8.41 0.27 9.11
CA VAL A 72 -8.13 1.67 8.72
C VAL A 72 -7.41 1.66 7.38
N TYR A 73 -7.60 2.70 6.58
CA TYR A 73 -6.87 2.86 5.32
C TYR A 73 -6.34 4.27 5.16
N ARG A 74 -5.44 4.44 4.20
CA ARG A 74 -4.95 5.74 3.76
C ARG A 74 -4.55 5.69 2.29
N VAL A 75 -4.70 6.83 1.63
CA VAL A 75 -3.94 7.14 0.41
C VAL A 75 -2.73 7.97 0.80
N LYS A 76 -1.56 7.56 0.31
CA LYS A 76 -0.28 8.20 0.65
C LYS A 76 -0.28 9.68 0.27
N THR A 77 0.32 10.53 1.09
CA THR A 77 0.33 11.98 0.83
C THR A 77 1.32 12.34 -0.28
N SER A 78 1.07 13.45 -0.96
CA SER A 78 1.94 13.95 -2.03
C SER A 78 3.37 14.21 -1.53
N GLU A 79 3.52 14.78 -0.32
CA GLU A 79 4.82 15.09 0.29
C GLU A 79 5.62 13.80 0.53
N SER A 80 4.97 12.74 1.02
CA SER A 80 5.64 11.45 1.23
C SER A 80 6.02 10.77 -0.09
N ILE A 81 5.24 10.97 -1.15
CA ILE A 81 5.59 10.49 -2.49
C ILE A 81 6.80 11.25 -3.04
N LEU A 82 6.78 12.59 -2.96
CA LEU A 82 7.88 13.44 -3.44
C LEU A 82 9.19 13.15 -2.71
N ASP A 83 9.15 12.98 -1.39
CA ASP A 83 10.31 12.56 -0.61
C ASP A 83 10.86 11.19 -1.04
N LYS A 84 9.98 10.21 -1.29
CA LYS A 84 10.41 8.91 -1.86
C LYS A 84 11.02 9.10 -3.26
N ILE A 85 10.45 9.95 -4.12
CA ILE A 85 11.02 10.22 -5.44
C ILE A 85 12.42 10.81 -5.31
N ASN A 86 12.62 11.82 -4.46
CA ASN A 86 13.91 12.49 -4.26
C ASN A 86 14.95 11.49 -3.73
N ARG A 87 14.65 10.81 -2.61
CA ARG A 87 15.57 9.85 -1.96
C ARG A 87 16.00 8.69 -2.84
N PHE A 88 15.16 8.28 -3.80
CA PHE A 88 15.46 7.15 -4.68
C PHE A 88 15.96 7.56 -6.07
N SER A 89 15.70 8.79 -6.51
CA SER A 89 16.29 9.35 -7.74
C SER A 89 17.78 9.65 -7.58
N GLU A 90 18.23 9.97 -6.35
CA GLU A 90 19.65 10.20 -6.02
C GLU A 90 20.48 8.91 -5.93
N ARG A 91 19.83 7.73 -5.87
CA ARG A 91 20.53 6.44 -5.73
C ARG A 91 21.07 5.95 -7.06
N LYS A 92 22.34 5.53 -7.06
CA LYS A 92 23.02 4.99 -8.25
C LYS A 92 22.39 3.70 -8.81
N GLU A 93 21.79 2.87 -7.96
CA GLU A 93 21.26 1.55 -8.35
C GLU A 93 19.95 1.57 -9.14
N GLY A 94 19.28 2.73 -9.28
CA GLY A 94 18.09 2.87 -10.14
C GLY A 94 16.95 1.91 -9.79
N TYR A 95 16.10 2.29 -8.84
CA TYR A 95 15.01 1.42 -8.37
C TYR A 95 13.74 1.56 -9.22
N PRO A 96 13.04 0.45 -9.57
CA PRO A 96 11.73 0.50 -10.22
C PRO A 96 10.68 1.24 -9.37
N VAL A 97 9.84 2.05 -10.00
CA VAL A 97 8.79 2.81 -9.31
C VAL A 97 7.83 1.90 -8.55
N ASN A 98 7.42 0.77 -9.13
CA ASN A 98 6.53 -0.20 -8.46
C ASN A 98 7.16 -0.93 -7.26
N SER A 99 8.47 -0.82 -7.06
CA SER A 99 9.14 -1.33 -5.87
C SER A 99 9.25 -0.25 -4.79
N VAL A 100 9.39 1.02 -5.18
CA VAL A 100 9.49 2.15 -4.25
C VAL A 100 8.13 2.64 -3.78
N LEU A 101 7.17 2.79 -4.71
CA LEU A 101 5.78 3.21 -4.46
C LEU A 101 4.86 1.99 -4.46
N ASN A 102 5.13 1.07 -3.53
CA ASN A 102 4.36 -0.16 -3.33
C ASN A 102 3.19 0.00 -2.32
N ASP A 103 3.04 1.19 -1.74
CA ASP A 103 2.11 1.49 -0.65
C ASP A 103 1.34 2.80 -0.92
N ILE A 104 0.96 3.05 -2.19
CA ILE A 104 0.23 4.27 -2.56
C ILE A 104 -1.16 4.32 -1.91
N PHE A 105 -1.81 3.16 -1.84
CA PHE A 105 -2.90 2.86 -0.93
C PHE A 105 -2.41 1.84 0.09
N GLY A 106 -2.74 2.08 1.36
CA GLY A 106 -2.41 1.18 2.45
C GLY A 106 -3.63 0.96 3.33
N ALA A 107 -4.00 -0.29 3.55
CA ALA A 107 -4.97 -0.71 4.55
C ALA A 107 -4.26 -1.36 5.75
N ARG A 108 -4.90 -1.36 6.91
CA ARG A 108 -4.39 -1.98 8.11
C ARG A 108 -5.50 -2.57 8.95
N ILE A 109 -5.29 -3.80 9.38
CA ILE A 109 -6.16 -4.53 10.31
C ILE A 109 -5.33 -4.93 11.54
N ILE A 110 -6.00 -4.99 12.69
CA ILE A 110 -5.43 -5.45 13.95
C ILE A 110 -6.09 -6.80 14.27
N LEU A 111 -5.28 -7.79 14.63
CA LEU A 111 -5.71 -9.14 14.95
C LEU A 111 -5.03 -9.60 16.24
N SER A 112 -5.65 -10.55 16.94
CA SER A 112 -5.00 -11.23 18.07
C SER A 112 -3.83 -12.10 17.60
N SER A 113 -2.89 -12.42 18.50
CA SER A 113 -1.75 -13.29 18.17
C SER A 113 -2.16 -14.65 17.59
N ASN A 114 -3.24 -15.25 18.11
CA ASN A 114 -3.74 -16.53 17.61
C ASN A 114 -4.25 -16.42 16.16
N GLU A 115 -4.96 -15.33 15.84
CA GLU A 115 -5.44 -15.08 14.48
C GLU A 115 -4.29 -14.80 13.51
N ILE A 116 -3.23 -14.12 13.98
CA ILE A 116 -2.01 -13.93 13.18
C ILE A 116 -1.35 -15.25 12.83
N SER A 117 -1.19 -16.15 13.80
CA SER A 117 -0.63 -17.48 13.55
C SER A 117 -1.43 -18.22 12.48
N GLN A 118 -2.77 -18.20 12.60
CA GLN A 118 -3.65 -18.79 11.60
C GLN A 118 -3.49 -18.13 10.21
N VAL A 119 -3.41 -16.80 10.13
CA VAL A 119 -3.19 -16.11 8.86
C VAL A 119 -1.85 -16.52 8.25
N MET A 120 -0.78 -16.56 9.05
CA MET A 120 0.56 -16.93 8.58
C MET A 120 0.61 -18.32 7.95
N GLU A 121 -0.14 -19.28 8.48
CA GLU A 121 -0.25 -20.65 7.93
C GLU A 121 -0.87 -20.67 6.51
N HIS A 122 -1.64 -19.64 6.14
CA HIS A 122 -2.34 -19.58 4.86
C HIS A 122 -1.75 -18.58 3.85
N LEU A 123 -0.80 -17.73 4.24
CA LEU A 123 -0.34 -16.62 3.39
C LEU A 123 0.32 -17.08 2.09
N ASP A 124 1.05 -18.19 2.09
CA ASP A 124 1.68 -18.73 0.88
C ASP A 124 0.62 -19.22 -0.12
N ASP A 125 -0.38 -19.98 0.36
CA ASP A 125 -1.52 -20.42 -0.46
C ASP A 125 -2.33 -19.22 -0.97
N TRP A 126 -2.56 -18.23 -0.12
CA TRP A 126 -3.28 -17.00 -0.48
C TRP A 126 -2.52 -16.15 -1.48
N GLN A 127 -1.19 -16.12 -1.43
CA GLN A 127 -0.38 -15.43 -2.42
C GLN A 127 -0.63 -15.98 -3.83
N GLU A 128 -0.69 -17.29 -3.98
CA GLU A 128 -1.01 -17.93 -5.25
C GLU A 128 -2.50 -17.73 -5.62
N LYS A 129 -3.41 -18.13 -4.72
CA LYS A 129 -4.87 -18.10 -4.92
C LYS A 129 -5.39 -16.71 -5.31
N TYR A 130 -4.88 -15.67 -4.66
CA TYR A 130 -5.30 -14.28 -4.87
C TYR A 130 -4.35 -13.47 -5.74
N GLY A 131 -3.29 -14.08 -6.28
CA GLY A 131 -2.35 -13.41 -7.15
C GLY A 131 -1.65 -12.20 -6.50
N LEU A 132 -1.35 -12.30 -5.21
CA LEU A 132 -0.66 -11.27 -4.45
C LEU A 132 0.77 -11.09 -5.02
N LYS A 133 1.33 -9.88 -4.89
CA LYS A 133 2.69 -9.60 -5.37
C LYS A 133 3.74 -10.34 -4.56
N ASN A 134 3.63 -10.22 -3.23
CA ASN A 134 4.45 -10.88 -2.22
C ASN A 134 3.84 -10.58 -0.83
N TRP A 135 4.25 -11.32 0.18
CA TRP A 135 4.08 -10.95 1.59
C TRP A 135 5.41 -11.11 2.35
N TYR A 136 5.57 -10.44 3.50
CA TYR A 136 6.65 -10.72 4.45
C TYR A 136 6.32 -10.23 5.86
N LEU A 137 6.93 -10.85 6.88
CA LEU A 137 6.94 -10.35 8.25
C LEU A 137 8.01 -9.26 8.40
N ARG A 138 7.60 -8.07 8.79
CA ARG A 138 8.49 -6.98 9.17
C ARG A 138 8.66 -7.02 10.68
N ASP A 139 9.86 -7.33 11.15
CA ASP A 139 10.26 -7.18 12.55
C ASP A 139 11.53 -6.32 12.57
N LYS A 140 11.39 -5.04 12.91
CA LYS A 140 12.50 -4.09 12.93
C LYS A 140 12.22 -2.87 13.79
N ASP A 141 13.19 -2.46 14.61
CA ASP A 141 13.18 -1.19 15.36
C ASP A 141 11.93 -1.00 16.24
N GLY A 142 11.41 -2.08 16.83
CA GLY A 142 10.18 -2.06 17.63
C GLY A 142 8.89 -2.00 16.81
N TYR A 143 8.97 -2.19 15.49
CA TYR A 143 7.84 -2.40 14.61
C TYR A 143 7.71 -3.89 14.25
N VAL A 144 6.53 -4.47 14.47
CA VAL A 144 6.19 -5.84 14.10
C VAL A 144 4.88 -5.86 13.31
N GLY A 145 4.90 -6.45 12.11
CA GLY A 145 3.66 -6.65 11.34
C GLY A 145 3.87 -7.36 10.02
N ILE A 146 2.83 -8.02 9.54
CA ILE A 146 2.81 -8.68 8.23
C ILE A 146 2.44 -7.65 7.17
N HIS A 147 3.20 -7.61 6.08
CA HIS A 147 2.96 -6.74 4.94
C HIS A 147 2.58 -7.59 3.74
N ILE A 148 1.42 -7.32 3.15
CA ILE A 148 0.90 -8.02 1.97
C ILE A 148 0.78 -7.00 0.84
N TYR A 149 1.35 -7.31 -0.33
CA TYR A 149 1.34 -6.39 -1.47
C TYR A 149 0.44 -6.89 -2.59
N PHE A 150 -0.33 -5.97 -3.17
CA PHE A 150 -1.23 -6.21 -4.30
C PHE A 150 -0.67 -5.54 -5.54
N LYS A 151 -0.70 -6.19 -6.70
CA LYS A 151 -0.29 -5.57 -7.98
C LYS A 151 -1.19 -5.87 -9.17
N ASN A 152 -2.22 -6.69 -8.98
CA ASN A 152 -3.11 -7.17 -10.05
C ASN A 152 -2.36 -7.65 -11.31
N LYS A 153 -1.19 -8.29 -11.12
CA LYS A 153 -0.26 -8.80 -12.16
C LYS A 153 0.12 -7.79 -13.26
N SER A 154 -0.04 -6.47 -13.05
CA SER A 154 0.24 -5.42 -14.02
C SER A 154 1.42 -4.53 -13.59
N ASN A 155 2.25 -4.11 -14.55
CA ASN A 155 3.29 -3.11 -14.29
C ASN A 155 2.80 -1.67 -14.51
N PHE A 156 1.56 -1.51 -14.94
CA PHE A 156 0.94 -0.20 -15.16
C PHE A 156 0.08 0.23 -13.97
N TYR A 157 -0.18 -0.69 -13.03
CA TYR A 157 -0.97 -0.42 -11.83
C TYR A 157 -0.05 -0.26 -10.64
N TYR A 158 -0.24 0.83 -9.89
CA TYR A 158 0.54 1.07 -8.67
C TYR A 158 0.18 0.02 -7.62
N PRO A 159 1.17 -0.62 -6.98
CA PRO A 159 0.87 -1.61 -5.96
C PRO A 159 0.25 -1.00 -4.71
N TRP A 160 -0.62 -1.78 -4.07
CA TRP A 160 -1.28 -1.45 -2.80
C TRP A 160 -0.72 -2.35 -1.70
N GLU A 161 -0.93 -1.96 -0.44
CA GLU A 161 -0.43 -2.68 0.74
C GLU A 161 -1.56 -2.95 1.74
N LEU A 162 -1.56 -4.13 2.35
CA LEU A 162 -2.31 -4.44 3.57
C LEU A 162 -1.29 -4.77 4.66
N GLN A 163 -1.44 -4.13 5.81
CA GLN A 163 -0.67 -4.41 7.01
C GLN A 163 -1.55 -5.15 8.03
N ILE A 164 -1.05 -6.25 8.58
CA ILE A 164 -1.69 -6.97 9.68
C ILE A 164 -0.81 -6.80 10.91
N TRP A 165 -1.37 -6.23 11.97
CA TRP A 165 -0.69 -5.98 13.23
C TRP A 165 -1.26 -6.86 14.33
N ASP A 166 -0.40 -7.30 15.23
CA ASP A 166 -0.81 -7.94 16.48
C ASP A 166 -1.32 -6.86 17.44
N GLU A 167 -2.43 -7.13 18.14
CA GLU A 167 -2.97 -6.28 19.20
C GLU A 167 -1.89 -5.87 20.21
N LYS A 168 -0.99 -6.79 20.58
CA LYS A 168 0.09 -6.51 21.55
C LYS A 168 1.14 -5.54 21.02
N ASP A 169 1.27 -5.41 19.71
CA ASP A 169 2.31 -4.62 19.04
C ASP A 169 1.78 -3.25 18.55
N VAL A 170 0.47 -2.97 18.73
CA VAL A 170 -0.18 -1.74 18.23
C VAL A 170 0.50 -0.48 18.76
N ASP A 171 0.74 -0.37 20.06
CA ASP A 171 1.34 0.83 20.66
C ASP A 171 2.78 1.03 20.18
N GLY A 172 3.57 -0.05 20.11
CA GLY A 172 4.94 -0.02 19.58
C GLY A 172 4.98 0.39 18.11
N ASN A 173 4.07 -0.14 17.30
CA ASN A 173 3.92 0.20 15.89
C ASN A 173 3.48 1.66 15.69
N ILE A 174 2.55 2.16 16.52
CA ILE A 174 2.12 3.57 16.49
C ILE A 174 3.29 4.49 16.88
N ALA A 175 4.01 4.19 17.96
CA ALA A 175 5.13 4.99 18.42
C ALA A 175 6.23 5.07 17.36
N SER A 176 6.59 3.93 16.75
CA SER A 176 7.56 3.86 15.65
C SER A 176 7.10 4.66 14.42
N HIS A 177 5.82 4.56 14.06
CA HIS A 177 5.24 5.31 12.94
C HIS A 177 5.19 6.83 13.21
N ILE A 178 4.87 7.25 14.44
CA ILE A 178 4.89 8.66 14.85
C ILE A 178 6.31 9.20 14.82
N LYS A 179 7.29 8.48 15.36
CA LYS A 179 8.70 8.89 15.35
C LYS A 179 9.17 9.15 13.92
N TYR A 180 8.97 8.18 13.02
CA TYR A 180 9.31 8.33 11.61
C TYR A 180 8.58 9.51 10.94
N LYS A 181 7.29 9.68 11.22
CA LYS A 181 6.51 10.81 10.67
C LYS A 181 6.96 12.17 11.21
N ARG A 182 7.32 12.27 12.49
CA ARG A 182 7.83 13.52 13.08
C ARG A 182 9.16 13.91 12.46
N GLU A 183 10.10 12.96 12.38
CA GLU A 183 11.39 13.16 11.70
C GLU A 183 11.17 13.63 10.24
N PHE A 184 10.21 13.02 9.54
CA PHE A 184 9.84 13.44 8.19
C PHE A 184 9.28 14.88 8.14
N VAL A 185 8.29 15.22 8.98
CA VAL A 185 7.69 16.56 9.00
C VAL A 185 8.70 17.63 9.38
N ASP A 186 9.57 17.35 10.35
CA ASP A 186 10.61 18.29 10.78
C ASP A 186 11.68 18.49 9.70
N ALA A 187 12.01 17.44 8.92
CA ALA A 187 12.88 17.58 7.76
C ALA A 187 12.26 18.47 6.67
N GLN A 188 10.94 18.37 6.43
CA GLN A 188 10.25 19.23 5.46
C GLN A 188 10.27 20.71 5.87
N LYS A 189 10.07 21.02 7.16
CA LYS A 189 10.10 22.40 7.69
C LYS A 189 11.48 23.06 7.59
N LYS A 190 12.57 22.29 7.61
CA LYS A 190 13.94 22.81 7.54
C LYS A 190 14.40 23.08 6.10
N GLY A 191 13.70 22.54 5.11
CA GLY A 191 14.01 22.71 3.69
C GLY A 191 13.14 23.73 2.95
N SER A 192 12.20 24.38 3.64
CA SER A 192 11.35 25.48 3.15
C SER A 192 11.86 26.83 3.63
#